data_AF-A0A699WCG2-F1
#
_entry.id   AF-A0A699WCG2-F1
#
_cell.length_a   1.000
_cell.length_b   1.000
_cell.length_c   1.000
_cell.angle_alpha   90.00
_cell.angle_beta   90.00
_cell.angle_gamma   90.00
#
_symmetry.space_group_name_H-M   'P 1'
#
loop_
_entity.id
_entity.type
_entity.pdbx_description
1 polymer ?
#
loop_
_entity_poly.entity_id
_entity_poly.type
_entity_poly.pdbx_seq_one_letter_code
_entity_poly.pdbx_strand_id
1 'polypeptide(L)'
;ELYVSGQQGYWASLRIEPDLISRIKEAQKEDSEIWTIVENLDKDATLREALLTEAHSSPFSVHPGSIKMYHDLKQYFWWSGMKRDVATFVARCLICQQVKIEHQRASGLLQQLPQNQRRHDAIWVVVDRLTKSAHFLPIR
;
A
#
# COMPACT_ATOMS: atom_id res chain seq x y z
N GLU A 1 -23.00 20.95 -1.79
CA GLU A 1 -23.26 21.35 -3.18
C GLU A 1 -22.49 22.63 -3.46
N LEU A 2 -21.74 22.69 -4.56
CA LEU A 2 -21.04 23.91 -4.99
C LEU A 2 -21.68 24.39 -6.29
N TYR A 3 -22.17 25.63 -6.30
CA TYR A 3 -22.80 26.26 -7.45
C TYR A 3 -21.78 27.17 -8.14
N VAL A 4 -21.46 26.89 -9.41
CA VAL A 4 -20.59 27.74 -10.22
C VAL A 4 -21.40 28.32 -11.37
N SER A 5 -21.45 29.64 -11.46
CA SER A 5 -22.14 30.40 -12.51
C SER A 5 -21.13 30.84 -13.58
N GLY A 6 -21.39 30.47 -14.83
CA GLY A 6 -20.72 31.01 -16.02
C GLY A 6 -21.74 31.62 -16.97
N GLN A 7 -21.38 32.70 -17.66
CA GLN A 7 -22.24 33.55 -18.51
C GLN A 7 -22.98 32.83 -19.66
N GLN A 8 -22.79 31.52 -19.83
CA GLN A 8 -23.48 30.69 -20.81
C GLN A 8 -24.00 29.41 -20.14
N GLY A 9 -24.99 29.55 -19.25
CA GLY A 9 -26.14 28.65 -19.08
C GLY A 9 -25.97 27.13 -18.86
N TYR A 10 -24.78 26.56 -18.70
CA TYR A 10 -24.63 25.13 -18.41
C TYR A 10 -24.70 24.87 -16.90
N TRP A 11 -25.81 24.27 -16.47
CA TRP A 11 -26.02 23.82 -15.09
C TRP A 11 -25.41 22.43 -14.91
N ALA A 12 -24.18 22.36 -14.40
CA ALA A 12 -23.61 21.10 -13.93
C ALA A 12 -23.81 20.98 -12.42
N SER A 13 -24.69 20.07 -11.99
CA SER A 13 -24.79 19.68 -10.58
C SER A 13 -23.86 18.50 -10.33
N LEU A 14 -22.81 18.71 -9.53
CA LEU A 14 -21.98 17.63 -9.01
C LEU A 14 -22.49 17.25 -7.62
N ARG A 15 -23.26 16.15 -7.54
CA ARG A 15 -23.55 15.50 -6.26
C ARG A 15 -22.36 14.63 -5.90
N ILE A 16 -21.67 14.98 -4.82
CA ILE A 16 -20.64 14.11 -4.25
C ILE A 16 -21.40 13.07 -3.44
N GLU A 17 -21.51 11.85 -3.98
CA GLU A 17 -22.04 10.72 -3.23
C GLU A 17 -21.10 10.44 -2.04
N PRO A 18 -21.64 10.25 -0.83
CA PRO A 18 -20.83 9.83 0.30
C PRO A 18 -20.14 8.52 -0.06
N ASP A 19 -18.83 8.46 0.14
CA ASP A 19 -18.10 7.22 -0.09
C ASP A 19 -18.57 6.14 0.90
N LEU A 20 -18.24 4.88 0.61
CA LEU A 20 -18.70 3.74 1.42
C LEU A 20 -18.33 3.89 2.91
N ILE A 21 -17.21 4.54 3.23
CA ILE A 21 -16.78 4.78 4.62
C ILE A 21 -17.72 5.79 5.30
N SER A 22 -18.10 6.86 4.59
CA SER A 22 -19.06 7.84 5.09
C SER A 22 -20.42 7.20 5.40
N ARG A 23 -20.87 6.27 4.57
CA ARG A 23 -22.12 5.53 4.78
C ARG A 23 -22.06 4.57 5.98
N ILE A 24 -20.92 3.89 6.16
CA ILE A 24 -20.70 2.99 7.31
C ILE A 24 -20.66 3.79 8.61
N LYS A 25 -19.97 4.93 8.63
CA LYS A 25 -19.92 5.83 9.79
C LYS A 25 -21.31 6.31 10.20
N GLU A 26 -22.14 6.77 9.26
CA GLU A 26 -23.51 7.18 9.57
C GLU A 26 -24.39 5.99 10.03
N ALA A 27 -24.23 4.81 9.43
CA ALA A 27 -25.00 3.62 9.82
C ALA A 27 -24.65 3.11 11.24
N GLN A 28 -23.44 3.37 11.72
CA GLN A 28 -22.97 2.96 13.05
C GLN A 28 -23.09 4.05 14.12
N LYS A 29 -23.60 5.24 13.77
CA LYS A 29 -23.66 6.42 14.63
C LYS A 29 -24.54 6.26 15.87
N GLU A 30 -25.56 5.42 15.79
CA GLU A 30 -26.50 5.15 16.89
C GLU A 30 -25.96 4.12 17.91
N ASP A 31 -24.86 3.43 17.60
CA ASP A 31 -24.20 2.53 18.54
C ASP A 31 -23.18 3.31 19.37
N SER A 32 -23.59 3.69 20.59
CA SER A 32 -22.79 4.56 21.47
C SER A 32 -21.43 3.97 21.87
N GLU A 33 -21.29 2.64 21.92
CA GLU A 33 -20.03 1.98 22.27
C GLU A 33 -19.09 1.95 21.06
N ILE A 34 -19.61 1.57 19.88
CA ILE A 34 -18.82 1.52 18.64
C ILE A 34 -18.42 2.92 18.19
N TRP A 35 -19.33 3.90 18.26
CA TRP A 35 -19.05 5.27 17.85
C TRP A 35 -17.92 5.90 18.67
N THR A 36 -17.92 5.66 19.98
CA THR A 36 -16.88 6.14 20.90
C THR A 36 -15.51 5.54 20.56
N ILE A 37 -15.45 4.24 20.25
CA ILE A 37 -14.21 3.55 19.87
C ILE A 37 -13.68 4.06 18.51
N VAL A 38 -14.57 4.20 17.52
CA VAL A 38 -14.22 4.68 16.17
C VAL A 38 -13.71 6.12 16.21
N GLU A 39 -14.37 6.99 16.99
CA GLU A 39 -13.96 8.39 17.13
C GLU A 39 -12.62 8.51 17.89
N ASN A 40 -12.40 7.68 18.90
CA ASN A 40 -11.13 7.64 19.63
C ASN A 40 -9.99 7.07 18.79
N LEU A 41 -10.21 6.10 17.90
CA LEU A 41 -9.14 5.55 17.06
C LEU A 41 -8.49 6.58 16.12
N ASP A 42 -9.25 7.55 15.60
CA ASP A 42 -8.72 8.58 14.71
C ASP A 42 -7.98 9.68 15.50
N LYS A 43 -8.36 9.91 16.77
CA LYS A 43 -7.80 10.97 17.62
C LYS A 43 -6.67 10.49 18.55
N ASP A 44 -6.73 9.24 19.00
CA ASP A 44 -5.88 8.69 20.04
C ASP A 44 -4.76 7.83 19.44
N ALA A 45 -3.53 8.34 19.54
CA ALA A 45 -2.34 7.60 19.12
C ALA A 45 -2.03 6.41 20.04
N THR A 46 -2.38 6.49 21.32
CA THR A 46 -2.08 5.44 22.30
C THR A 46 -2.92 4.20 22.05
N LEU A 47 -4.20 4.37 21.72
CA LEU A 47 -5.10 3.28 21.35
C LEU A 47 -4.64 2.58 20.07
N ARG A 48 -4.22 3.35 19.04
CA ARG A 48 -3.65 2.80 17.82
C ARG A 48 -2.40 1.99 18.10
N GLU A 49 -1.50 2.49 18.94
CA GLU A 49 -0.26 1.79 19.28
C GLU A 49 -0.51 0.51 20.07
N ALA A 50 -1.47 0.51 21.02
CA ALA A 50 -1.88 -0.70 21.74
C ALA A 50 -2.45 -1.77 20.81
N LEU A 51 -3.31 -1.37 19.87
CA LEU A 51 -3.90 -2.27 18.88
C LEU A 51 -2.85 -2.86 17.91
N LEU A 52 -1.92 -2.03 17.44
CA LEU A 52 -0.80 -2.50 16.62
C LEU A 52 0.10 -3.46 17.40
N THR A 53 0.32 -3.18 18.69
CA THR A 53 1.10 -4.05 19.57
C THR A 53 0.44 -5.40 19.77
N GLU A 54 -0.86 -5.45 20.05
CA GLU A 54 -1.59 -6.71 20.20
C GLU A 54 -1.56 -7.51 18.89
N ALA A 55 -1.90 -6.87 17.77
CA ALA A 55 -1.96 -7.55 16.47
C ALA A 55 -0.60 -8.06 15.98
N HIS A 56 0.52 -7.53 16.49
CA HIS A 56 1.86 -7.90 16.04
C HIS A 56 2.64 -8.75 17.03
N SER A 57 2.52 -8.44 18.32
CA SER A 57 3.36 -8.97 19.41
C SER A 57 2.61 -9.92 20.33
N SER A 58 1.31 -10.16 20.10
CA SER A 58 0.59 -11.21 20.83
C SER A 58 1.28 -12.55 20.60
N PRO A 59 1.36 -13.44 21.62
CA PRO A 59 2.01 -14.76 21.49
C PRO A 59 1.49 -15.61 20.33
N PHE A 60 0.27 -15.33 19.85
CA PHE A 60 -0.40 -16.04 18.77
C PHE A 60 -0.21 -15.41 17.39
N SER A 61 0.30 -14.19 17.29
CA SER A 61 0.27 -13.41 16.03
C SER A 61 1.34 -13.81 15.01
N VAL A 62 2.34 -14.63 15.38
CA VAL A 62 3.45 -15.09 14.50
C VAL A 62 4.06 -13.92 13.72
N HIS A 63 4.22 -12.75 14.36
CA HIS A 63 4.82 -11.53 13.80
C HIS A 63 4.42 -11.26 12.34
N PRO A 64 3.14 -10.93 12.09
CA PRO A 64 2.64 -10.78 10.73
C PRO A 64 3.34 -9.60 10.04
N GLY A 65 3.69 -9.79 8.77
CA GLY A 65 4.23 -8.71 7.95
C GLY A 65 3.19 -7.59 7.72
N SER A 66 3.67 -6.41 7.33
CA SER A 66 2.84 -5.20 7.17
C SER A 66 1.62 -5.37 6.26
N ILE A 67 1.72 -6.17 5.19
CA ILE A 67 0.60 -6.44 4.28
C ILE A 67 -0.48 -7.26 5.00
N LYS A 68 -0.10 -8.39 5.62
CA LYS A 68 -1.04 -9.25 6.33
C LYS A 68 -1.69 -8.49 7.50
N MET A 69 -0.87 -7.84 8.32
CA MET A 69 -1.34 -7.06 9.46
C MET A 69 -2.34 -5.97 9.05
N TYR A 70 -2.08 -5.24 7.96
CA TYR A 70 -3.04 -4.27 7.42
C TYR A 70 -4.34 -4.92 6.94
N HIS A 71 -4.24 -6.08 6.26
CA HIS A 71 -5.41 -6.80 5.77
C HIS A 71 -6.28 -7.41 6.87
N ASP A 72 -5.68 -7.83 7.97
CA ASP A 72 -6.39 -8.39 9.13
C ASP A 72 -7.07 -7.26 9.91
N LEU A 73 -6.35 -6.16 10.17
CA LEU A 73 -6.89 -5.01 10.92
C LEU A 73 -8.00 -4.26 10.18
N LYS A 74 -7.88 -4.10 8.86
CA LYS A 74 -8.87 -3.33 8.07
C LYS A 74 -10.27 -3.95 8.03
N GLN A 75 -10.42 -5.20 8.47
CA GLN A 75 -11.73 -5.85 8.54
C GLN A 75 -12.61 -5.29 9.65
N TYR A 76 -11.98 -4.78 10.71
CA TYR A 76 -12.67 -4.35 11.93
C TYR A 76 -12.38 -2.89 12.29
N PHE A 77 -11.22 -2.37 11.89
CA PHE A 77 -10.76 -1.05 12.30
C PHE A 77 -10.39 -0.18 11.09
N TRP A 78 -10.56 1.13 11.25
CA TRP A 78 -10.18 2.10 10.24
C TRP A 78 -9.79 3.44 10.89
N TRP A 79 -8.70 4.04 10.42
CA TRP A 79 -8.29 5.41 10.74
C TRP A 79 -7.46 6.00 9.61
N SER A 80 -7.33 7.34 9.61
CA SER A 80 -6.51 8.03 8.61
C SER A 80 -5.04 7.67 8.73
N GLY A 81 -4.43 7.16 7.65
CA GLY A 81 -3.03 6.76 7.65
C GLY A 81 -2.71 5.36 8.18
N MET A 82 -3.72 4.52 8.50
CA MET A 82 -3.53 3.15 9.03
C MET A 82 -2.47 2.31 8.31
N LYS A 83 -2.45 2.34 6.97
CA LYS A 83 -1.46 1.58 6.19
C LYS A 83 -0.02 2.05 6.46
N ARG A 84 0.19 3.35 6.68
CA ARG A 84 1.49 3.95 7.01
C ARG A 84 1.89 3.56 8.44
N ASP A 85 0.96 3.63 9.38
CA ASP A 85 1.20 3.29 10.78
C ASP A 85 1.59 1.82 10.93
N VAL A 86 0.84 0.91 10.29
CA VAL A 86 1.17 -0.54 10.23
C VAL A 86 2.56 -0.77 9.62
N ALA A 87 2.87 -0.13 8.48
CA ALA A 87 4.17 -0.29 7.84
C ALA A 87 5.31 0.20 8.74
N THR A 88 5.12 1.35 9.40
CA THR A 88 6.11 1.95 10.30
C THR A 88 6.31 1.09 11.55
N PHE A 89 5.22 0.54 12.09
CA PHE A 89 5.25 -0.33 13.27
C PHE A 89 6.02 -1.63 12.97
N VAL A 90 5.64 -2.36 11.91
CA VAL A 90 6.31 -3.61 11.52
C VAL A 90 7.77 -3.36 11.13
N ALA A 91 8.08 -2.21 10.52
CA ALA A 91 9.46 -1.85 10.18
C ALA A 91 10.34 -1.64 11.42
N ARG A 92 9.79 -1.36 12.60
CA ARG A 92 10.55 -1.25 13.88
C ARG A 92 10.76 -2.59 14.57
N CYS A 93 10.10 -3.66 14.14
CA CYS A 93 10.21 -4.97 14.77
C CYS A 93 11.51 -5.68 14.38
N LEU A 94 12.39 -5.92 15.35
CA LEU A 94 13.68 -6.61 15.15
C LEU A 94 13.51 -8.03 14.61
N ILE A 95 12.49 -8.75 15.06
CA ILE A 95 12.21 -10.12 14.60
C ILE A 95 11.86 -10.09 13.12
N CYS A 96 10.94 -9.20 12.71
CA CYS A 96 10.58 -9.02 11.31
C CYS A 96 11.77 -8.56 10.46
N GLN A 97 12.61 -7.65 10.95
CA GLN A 97 13.79 -7.19 10.21
C GLN A 97 14.79 -8.34 9.96
N GLN A 98 15.00 -9.20 10.95
CA GLN A 98 15.96 -10.32 10.85
C GLN A 98 15.46 -11.44 9.92
N VAL A 99 14.18 -11.80 10.03
CA VAL A 99 13.61 -12.90 9.23
C VAL A 99 13.21 -12.48 7.82
N LYS A 100 12.93 -11.19 7.61
CA LYS A 100 12.57 -10.64 6.30
C LYS A 100 13.84 -10.24 5.54
N ILE A 101 14.69 -11.22 5.30
CA ILE A 101 15.84 -11.10 4.42
C ILE A 101 15.36 -10.87 2.98
N GLU A 102 16.01 -9.95 2.29
CA GLU A 102 15.76 -9.70 0.88
C GLU A 102 16.22 -10.93 0.08
N HIS A 103 15.29 -11.82 -0.28
CA HIS A 103 15.58 -13.00 -1.11
C HIS A 103 15.98 -12.65 -2.56
N GLN A 104 16.19 -11.38 -2.89
CA GLN A 104 16.72 -10.99 -4.19
C GLN A 104 18.15 -11.49 -4.26
N ARG A 105 18.41 -12.39 -5.20
CA ARG A 105 19.78 -12.78 -5.55
C ARG A 105 20.52 -11.50 -5.90
N ALA A 106 21.65 -11.24 -5.24
CA ALA A 106 22.52 -10.13 -5.63
C ALA A 106 22.68 -10.17 -7.16
N SER A 107 22.38 -9.05 -7.83
CA SER A 107 22.60 -8.97 -9.28
C SER A 107 24.07 -9.29 -9.49
N GLY A 108 24.34 -10.45 -10.10
CA GLY A 108 25.70 -10.94 -10.31
C GLY A 108 26.51 -9.95 -11.14
N LEU A 109 27.83 -10.14 -11.18
CA LEU A 109 28.70 -9.35 -12.04
C LEU A 109 28.19 -9.42 -13.49
N LEU A 110 28.05 -8.27 -14.16
CA LEU A 110 27.64 -8.23 -15.57
C LEU A 110 28.67 -9.01 -16.40
N GLN A 111 28.23 -10.11 -17.02
CA GLN A 111 29.10 -10.90 -17.90
C GLN A 111 29.22 -10.18 -19.25
N GLN A 112 30.46 -9.95 -19.70
CA GLN A 112 30.70 -9.42 -21.04
C GLN A 112 30.22 -10.43 -22.09
N LEU A 113 29.47 -9.95 -23.07
CA LEU A 113 28.96 -10.77 -24.14
C LEU A 113 30.11 -11.20 -25.07
N PRO A 114 30.16 -12.47 -25.51
CA PRO A 114 31.17 -12.92 -26.46
C PRO A 114 31.07 -12.15 -27.77
N GLN A 115 32.21 -11.72 -28.30
CA GLN A 115 32.29 -10.92 -29.51
C GLN A 115 31.80 -11.74 -30.72
N ASN A 116 30.74 -11.28 -31.39
CA ASN A 116 30.23 -11.97 -32.57
C ASN A 116 31.14 -11.72 -33.79
N GLN A 117 31.18 -12.68 -34.73
CA GLN A 117 31.95 -12.58 -35.99
C GLN A 117 31.60 -11.34 -36.84
N ARG A 118 30.44 -10.71 -36.59
CA ARG A 118 29.91 -9.57 -37.35
C ARG A 118 30.21 -8.20 -36.72
N ARG A 119 30.94 -8.14 -35.60
CA ARG A 119 31.38 -6.92 -34.89
C ARG A 119 30.24 -5.91 -34.62
N HIS A 120 29.11 -6.37 -34.12
CA HIS A 120 28.12 -5.47 -33.51
C HIS A 120 28.65 -5.04 -32.13
N ASP A 121 28.68 -3.74 -31.85
CA ASP A 121 29.20 -3.15 -30.60
C ASP A 121 28.09 -2.77 -29.60
N ALA A 122 26.83 -2.74 -30.05
CA ALA A 122 25.67 -2.47 -29.22
C ALA A 122 24.53 -3.48 -29.46
N ILE A 123 23.72 -3.70 -28.41
CA ILE A 123 22.48 -4.47 -28.49
C ILE A 123 21.37 -3.60 -27.89
N TRP A 124 20.30 -3.41 -28.65
CA TRP A 124 19.08 -2.81 -28.11
C TRP A 124 18.28 -3.86 -27.37
N VAL A 125 17.92 -3.56 -26.12
CA VAL A 125 17.01 -4.40 -25.33
C VAL A 125 15.69 -3.67 -25.18
N VAL A 126 14.63 -4.23 -25.74
CA VAL A 126 13.25 -3.75 -25.57
C VAL A 126 12.56 -4.67 -24.57
N VAL A 127 12.18 -4.13 -23.41
CA VAL A 127 11.51 -4.88 -22.34
C VAL A 127 10.02 -4.56 -22.33
N ASP A 128 9.18 -5.58 -22.54
CA ASP A 128 7.72 -5.45 -22.44
C ASP A 128 7.24 -5.81 -21.02
N ARG A 129 6.58 -4.84 -20.36
CA ARG A 129 6.10 -5.00 -18.99
C ARG A 129 4.81 -5.83 -18.90
N LEU A 130 4.01 -5.88 -19.96
CA LEU A 130 2.75 -6.62 -20.03
C LEU A 130 3.01 -8.11 -20.26
N THR A 131 3.86 -8.45 -21.24
CA THR A 131 4.16 -9.85 -21.57
C THR A 131 5.37 -10.40 -20.80
N LYS A 132 6.12 -9.55 -20.09
CA LYS A 132 7.38 -9.89 -19.41
C LYS A 132 8.46 -10.44 -20.36
N SER A 133 8.37 -10.10 -21.65
CA SER A 133 9.37 -10.48 -22.64
C SER A 133 10.48 -9.43 -22.76
N ALA A 134 11.62 -9.85 -23.30
CA ALA A 134 12.70 -8.96 -23.73
C ALA A 134 13.11 -9.33 -25.16
N HIS A 135 13.18 -8.33 -26.04
CA HIS A 135 13.66 -8.48 -27.41
C HIS A 135 15.06 -7.88 -27.54
N PHE A 136 15.98 -8.64 -28.11
CA PHE A 136 17.39 -8.27 -28.28
C PHE A 136 17.67 -8.04 -29.76
N LEU A 137 18.01 -6.81 -30.13
CA LEU A 137 18.29 -6.42 -31.52
C LEU A 137 19.76 -6.01 -31.63
N PRO A 138 20.58 -6.70 -32.44
CA PRO A 138 21.96 -6.28 -32.67
C PRO A 138 21.98 -4.97 -33.48
N ILE A 139 22.78 -4.00 -33.06
CA ILE A 139 23.01 -2.72 -33.76
C ILE A 139 24.48 -2.65 -34.17
N ARG A 140 24.75 -1.95 -35.27
CA ARG A 140 26.09 -1.72 -35.82
C ARG A 140 26.50 -0.26 -35.68
#